data_AF-A0A7S2KP85-F1
#
_entry.id   AF-A0A7S2KP85-F1
#
_cell.length_a   1.000
_cell.length_b   1.000
_cell.length_c   1.000
_cell.angle_alpha   90.00
_cell.angle_beta   90.00
_cell.angle_gamma   90.00
#
_symmetry.space_group_name_H-M   'P 1'
#
loop_
_entity.id
_entity.type
_entity.pdbx_description
1 polymer ?
#
loop_
_entity_poly.entity_id
_entity_poly.type
_entity_poly.pdbx_seq_one_letter_code
_entity_poly.pdbx_strand_id
1 'polypeptide(L)'
;MKISAAILALAVSSANAFAPSASVGRTATNLYGGGNMEPVDRTMNGIDDNLGYEAFDPTAGDSPAVARNNNGGVWVQQRARPRRNRKSAGVRAMVRENIVTPANFIYPLFIHDEDHNTEIPSMPGCQRHSAESMLKEIGESLELGVKAFVLFPKVADDKKTNLACEAYNPEGIVHRSIRMIKEKYPDAIVCTDVALDPYSDQGHDGVVEDGVILNDVTINQLCKQAVSQARAGADIVAPSDMQDGRVKAIRDALDSEGFTNVSILSYTAKYASAYYGPFRDALDSHPGFGDKKTYQQDPANGREALIEAA
;
A
#
# COMPACT_ATOMS: atom_id res chain seq x y z
N MET A 1 3.44 27.55 21.38
CA MET A 1 3.25 26.16 20.94
C MET A 1 4.53 25.72 20.23
N LYS A 2 5.38 24.94 20.91
CA LYS A 2 6.65 24.47 20.35
C LYS A 2 6.38 23.19 19.57
N ILE A 3 6.45 23.27 18.24
CA ILE A 3 6.39 22.13 17.34
C ILE A 3 7.72 21.38 17.47
N SER A 4 7.67 20.09 17.78
CA SER A 4 8.88 19.25 17.90
C SER A 4 9.51 19.06 16.51
N ALA A 5 10.83 19.28 16.43
CA ALA A 5 11.62 19.28 15.19
C ALA A 5 11.63 17.94 14.42
N ALA A 6 11.11 16.86 15.02
CA ALA A 6 10.99 15.55 14.38
C ALA A 6 9.89 15.46 13.31
N ILE A 7 8.82 16.27 13.42
CA ILE A 7 7.64 16.18 12.54
C ILE A 7 7.86 16.91 11.19
N LEU A 8 8.79 17.88 11.14
CA LEU A 8 9.15 18.55 9.88
C LEU A 8 10.08 17.68 9.00
N ALA A 9 10.71 16.64 9.56
CA ALA A 9 11.66 15.81 8.83
C ALA A 9 11.01 14.74 7.93
N LEU A 10 9.80 14.27 8.25
CA LEU A 10 9.10 13.27 7.44
C LEU A 10 8.33 13.84 6.24
N ALA A 11 7.97 15.13 6.26
CA ALA A 11 7.33 15.78 5.12
C ALA A 11 8.33 16.27 4.04
N VAL A 12 9.63 16.28 4.36
CA VAL A 12 10.69 16.73 3.44
C VAL A 12 11.49 15.55 2.85
N SER A 13 11.43 14.35 3.46
CA SER A 13 12.20 13.19 2.99
C SER A 13 11.67 12.54 1.70
N SER A 14 10.40 12.76 1.34
CA SER A 14 9.84 12.26 0.07
C SER A 14 10.04 13.19 -1.13
N ALA A 15 10.55 14.42 -0.92
CA ALA A 15 10.87 15.34 -2.00
C ALA A 15 12.30 15.17 -2.57
N ASN A 16 13.18 14.43 -1.88
CA ASN A 16 14.59 14.27 -2.26
C ASN A 16 14.96 12.87 -2.80
N ALA A 17 14.00 11.95 -2.96
CA ALA A 17 14.27 10.61 -3.50
C ALA A 17 14.62 10.57 -5.01
N PHE A 18 14.75 11.74 -5.66
CA PHE A 18 15.24 11.89 -7.04
C PHE A 18 16.51 12.77 -7.15
N ALA A 19 17.21 13.02 -6.05
CA ALA A 19 18.54 13.64 -6.10
C ALA A 19 19.61 12.54 -6.28
N PRO A 20 20.40 12.53 -7.37
CA PRO A 20 21.48 11.56 -7.52
C PRO A 20 22.55 11.84 -6.46
N SER A 21 22.94 10.80 -5.71
CA SER A 21 24.06 10.83 -4.78
C SER A 21 25.38 11.01 -5.55
N ALA A 22 26.09 12.09 -5.25
CA ALA A 22 27.40 12.37 -5.79
C ALA A 22 28.47 11.64 -4.97
N SER A 23 28.97 10.51 -5.46
CA SER A 23 30.34 10.02 -5.17
C SER A 23 30.70 8.80 -6.04
N VAL A 24 30.90 9.04 -7.34
CA VAL A 24 31.71 8.13 -8.16
C VAL A 24 33.00 8.87 -8.50
N GLY A 25 34.12 8.35 -8.01
CA GLY A 25 35.45 8.88 -8.28
C GLY A 25 35.71 8.93 -9.77
N ARG A 26 35.78 10.14 -10.34
CA ARG A 26 36.27 10.34 -11.69
C ARG A 26 37.78 10.46 -11.62
N THR A 27 38.47 9.49 -12.19
CA THR A 27 39.78 9.70 -12.80
C THR A 27 39.63 10.84 -13.80
N ALA A 28 40.09 12.03 -13.40
CA ALA A 28 40.05 13.22 -14.24
C ALA A 28 41.15 13.10 -15.31
N THR A 29 40.83 12.54 -16.46
CA THR A 29 41.51 12.96 -17.69
C THR A 29 41.04 14.38 -17.99
N ASN A 30 41.89 15.32 -17.60
CA ASN A 30 41.71 16.76 -17.75
C ASN A 30 41.82 17.11 -19.25
N LEU A 31 40.71 17.04 -19.98
CA LEU A 31 40.66 17.36 -21.43
C LEU A 31 40.17 18.78 -21.73
N TYR A 32 39.74 19.55 -20.72
CA TYR A 32 39.37 20.95 -20.91
C TYR A 32 39.93 21.79 -19.76
N GLY A 33 40.98 22.56 -20.10
CA GLY A 33 41.59 23.53 -19.21
C GLY A 33 40.57 24.54 -18.70
N GLY A 34 40.77 24.96 -17.45
CA GLY A 34 39.98 26.00 -16.80
C GLY A 34 40.07 27.31 -17.57
N GLY A 35 39.09 27.55 -18.44
CA GLY A 35 38.73 28.85 -18.97
C GLY A 35 37.43 29.30 -18.34
N ASN A 36 37.33 30.59 -18.00
CA ASN A 36 36.08 31.23 -17.61
C ASN A 36 34.98 30.85 -18.62
N MET A 37 33.97 30.10 -18.16
CA MET A 37 32.78 29.85 -18.99
C MET A 37 31.93 31.12 -18.99
N GLU A 38 32.02 31.88 -20.08
CA GLU A 38 31.01 32.87 -20.47
C GLU A 38 29.60 32.22 -20.40
N PRO A 39 28.55 32.98 -20.05
CA PRO A 39 27.19 32.45 -20.01
C PRO A 39 26.81 31.90 -21.39
N VAL A 40 26.43 30.62 -21.46
CA VAL A 40 25.91 30.02 -22.70
C VAL A 40 24.62 30.73 -23.10
N ASP A 41 24.62 31.39 -24.26
CA ASP A 41 23.39 31.92 -24.87
C ASP A 41 22.48 30.75 -25.27
N ARG A 42 21.40 30.57 -24.52
CA ARG A 42 20.42 29.48 -24.73
C ARG A 42 19.35 29.83 -25.75
N THR A 43 19.40 31.03 -26.33
CA THR A 43 18.38 31.48 -27.29
C THR A 43 18.58 30.88 -28.69
N MET A 44 19.72 30.20 -28.93
CA MET A 44 20.17 29.73 -30.26
C MET A 44 20.34 30.87 -31.29
N ASN A 45 20.23 32.13 -30.88
CA ASN A 45 20.45 33.26 -31.79
C ASN A 45 21.93 33.33 -32.18
N GLY A 46 22.22 33.08 -33.46
CA GLY A 46 23.57 33.14 -34.00
C GLY A 46 24.45 31.91 -33.74
N ILE A 47 23.89 30.80 -33.24
CA ILE A 47 24.60 29.52 -33.17
C ILE A 47 24.51 28.82 -34.54
N ASP A 48 25.63 28.79 -35.26
CA ASP A 48 25.84 27.90 -36.40
C ASP A 48 26.24 26.52 -35.86
N ASP A 49 25.29 25.59 -35.82
CA ASP A 49 25.54 24.22 -35.38
C ASP A 49 26.26 23.36 -36.44
N ASN A 50 26.65 23.95 -37.59
CA ASN A 50 27.29 23.29 -38.73
C ASN A 50 26.49 22.08 -39.26
N LEU A 51 25.19 21.97 -38.96
CA LEU A 51 24.33 20.89 -39.45
C LEU A 51 23.78 21.16 -40.86
N GLY A 52 24.14 22.28 -41.49
CA GLY A 52 23.74 22.64 -42.85
C GLY A 52 22.29 23.10 -42.99
N TYR A 53 21.61 23.41 -41.87
CA TYR A 53 20.29 24.03 -41.87
C TYR A 53 20.43 25.56 -41.78
N GLU A 54 19.65 26.31 -42.56
CA GLU A 54 19.50 27.75 -42.33
C GLU A 54 19.00 27.98 -40.89
N ALA A 55 19.51 29.02 -40.22
CA ALA A 55 19.07 29.37 -38.87
C ALA A 55 17.54 29.54 -38.83
N PHE A 56 16.85 28.56 -38.24
CA PHE A 56 15.39 28.56 -38.15
C PHE A 56 14.95 29.41 -36.97
N ASP A 57 14.42 30.60 -37.24
CA ASP A 57 13.73 31.40 -36.22
C ASP A 57 12.31 30.82 -36.04
N PRO A 58 12.03 30.11 -34.92
CA PRO A 58 10.71 29.53 -34.66
C PRO A 58 9.62 30.60 -34.42
N THR A 59 10.03 31.86 -34.38
CA THR A 59 9.19 33.04 -34.27
C THR A 59 9.18 33.89 -35.54
N ALA A 60 9.78 33.46 -36.65
CA ALA A 60 9.74 34.18 -37.93
C ALA A 60 8.48 33.80 -38.73
N GLY A 61 7.70 34.83 -39.09
CA GLY A 61 6.58 34.70 -40.03
C GLY A 61 5.43 33.79 -39.59
N ASP A 62 4.57 33.48 -40.55
CA ASP A 62 3.56 32.43 -40.46
C ASP A 62 4.18 31.12 -40.96
N SER A 63 3.77 30.00 -40.37
CA SER A 63 4.09 28.66 -40.86
C SER A 63 2.81 27.82 -40.94
N PRO A 64 2.84 26.63 -41.54
CA PRO A 64 1.69 25.72 -41.52
C PRO A 64 1.17 25.41 -40.10
N ALA A 65 2.01 25.58 -39.07
CA ALA A 65 1.67 25.29 -37.68
C ALA A 65 1.33 26.52 -36.83
N VAL A 66 1.81 27.73 -37.19
CA VAL A 66 1.66 28.95 -36.39
C VAL A 66 1.26 30.15 -37.25
N ALA A 67 0.35 30.97 -36.73
CA ALA A 67 -0.09 32.23 -37.33
C ALA A 67 0.24 33.42 -36.42
N ARG A 68 -0.03 34.65 -36.87
CA ARG A 68 -0.04 35.85 -36.00
C ARG A 68 -1.43 36.18 -35.46
N ASN A 69 -1.48 36.60 -34.20
CA ASN A 69 -2.69 37.19 -33.60
C ASN A 69 -2.81 38.69 -33.93
N ASN A 70 -3.91 39.33 -33.51
CA ASN A 70 -4.18 40.76 -33.76
C ASN A 70 -3.11 41.72 -33.21
N ASN A 71 -2.22 41.25 -32.33
CA ASN A 71 -1.13 42.02 -31.75
C ASN A 71 0.25 41.63 -32.33
N GLY A 72 0.29 40.84 -33.41
CA GLY A 72 1.55 40.38 -34.05
C GLY A 72 2.28 39.25 -33.32
N GLY A 73 1.70 38.70 -32.24
CA GLY A 73 2.29 37.59 -31.47
C GLY A 73 2.05 36.22 -32.12
N VAL A 74 2.97 35.28 -31.89
CA VAL A 74 2.86 33.88 -32.37
C VAL A 74 1.63 33.20 -31.76
N TRP A 75 0.84 32.55 -32.60
CA TRP A 75 -0.45 31.98 -32.22
C TRP A 75 -0.79 30.71 -33.01
N VAL A 76 -1.00 29.60 -32.30
CA VAL A 76 -1.62 28.39 -32.88
C VAL A 76 -3.14 28.54 -32.85
N GLN A 77 -3.84 28.31 -33.95
CA GLN A 77 -5.30 28.50 -34.09
C GLN A 77 -6.17 27.39 -33.45
N GLN A 78 -5.86 27.02 -32.21
CA GLN A 78 -6.63 26.04 -31.43
C GLN A 78 -7.62 26.72 -30.47
N ARG A 79 -8.86 26.20 -30.43
CA ARG A 79 -9.92 26.64 -29.49
C ARG A 79 -9.75 25.99 -28.12
N ALA A 80 -9.73 24.65 -28.09
CA ALA A 80 -9.50 23.88 -26.86
C ALA A 80 -8.07 24.08 -26.38
N ARG A 81 -7.90 24.52 -25.12
CA ARG A 81 -6.58 24.68 -24.49
C ARG A 81 -6.62 24.14 -23.07
N PRO A 82 -6.42 22.84 -22.86
CA PRO A 82 -6.47 22.22 -21.54
C PRO A 82 -5.50 22.84 -20.52
N ARG A 83 -4.38 23.43 -20.98
CA ARG A 83 -3.44 24.19 -20.12
C ARG A 83 -4.11 25.35 -19.37
N ARG A 84 -5.26 25.88 -19.83
CA ARG A 84 -6.02 26.93 -19.13
C ARG A 84 -6.52 26.45 -17.75
N ASN A 85 -6.84 25.16 -17.60
CA ASN A 85 -7.22 24.54 -16.32
C ASN A 85 -6.01 24.28 -15.40
N ARG A 86 -4.78 24.57 -15.87
CA ARG A 86 -3.54 24.35 -15.12
C ARG A 86 -2.80 25.66 -14.80
N LYS A 87 -3.40 26.81 -15.12
CA LYS A 87 -2.74 28.13 -15.11
C LYS A 87 -2.29 28.64 -13.73
N SER A 88 -2.89 28.17 -12.65
CA SER A 88 -2.52 28.54 -11.29
C SER A 88 -2.85 27.43 -10.30
N ALA A 89 -2.29 27.50 -9.10
CA ALA A 89 -2.61 26.57 -8.03
C ALA A 89 -4.12 26.58 -7.69
N GLY A 90 -4.75 27.75 -7.61
CA GLY A 90 -6.18 27.88 -7.33
C GLY A 90 -7.08 27.25 -8.39
N VAL A 91 -6.75 27.40 -9.68
CA VAL A 91 -7.53 26.77 -10.77
C VAL A 91 -7.35 25.26 -10.75
N ARG A 92 -6.12 24.77 -10.52
CA ARG A 92 -5.86 23.33 -10.39
C ARG A 92 -6.59 22.71 -9.20
N ALA A 93 -6.72 23.45 -8.10
CA ALA A 93 -7.48 22.99 -6.93
C ALA A 93 -8.99 22.90 -7.23
N MET A 94 -9.55 23.90 -7.93
CA MET A 94 -10.97 23.95 -8.30
C MET A 94 -11.42 22.77 -9.19
N VAL A 95 -10.56 22.33 -10.11
CA VAL A 95 -10.88 21.27 -11.08
C VAL A 95 -10.32 19.89 -10.69
N ARG A 96 -9.85 19.73 -9.45
CA ARG A 96 -9.24 18.48 -9.00
C ARG A 96 -10.30 17.40 -8.83
N GLU A 97 -10.11 16.27 -9.50
CA GLU A 97 -11.07 15.15 -9.49
C GLU A 97 -10.94 14.25 -8.26
N ASN A 98 -9.73 14.12 -7.68
CA ASN A 98 -9.46 13.21 -6.57
C ASN A 98 -8.80 13.93 -5.40
N ILE A 99 -9.26 13.60 -4.19
CA ILE A 99 -8.71 14.11 -2.92
C ILE A 99 -8.44 12.91 -2.03
N VAL A 100 -7.25 12.87 -1.42
CA VAL A 100 -6.88 11.86 -0.43
C VAL A 100 -6.82 12.54 0.93
N THR A 101 -7.45 11.92 1.92
CA THR A 101 -7.48 12.36 3.32
C THR A 101 -7.07 11.21 4.24
N PRO A 102 -6.61 11.47 5.47
CA PRO A 102 -6.26 10.41 6.42
C PRO A 102 -7.38 9.39 6.67
N ALA A 103 -8.64 9.82 6.57
CA ALA A 103 -9.80 8.95 6.72
C ALA A 103 -9.95 7.91 5.59
N ASN A 104 -9.20 8.04 4.49
CA ASN A 104 -9.16 7.06 3.41
C ASN A 104 -8.13 5.94 3.66
N PHE A 105 -7.31 6.04 4.71
CA PHE A 105 -6.28 5.05 5.00
C PHE A 105 -6.76 4.00 6.00
N ILE A 106 -6.39 2.74 5.71
CA ILE A 106 -6.39 1.64 6.67
C ILE A 106 -4.93 1.39 7.00
N TYR A 107 -4.56 1.46 8.28
CA TYR A 107 -3.16 1.32 8.70
C TYR A 107 -2.86 -0.12 9.17
N PRO A 108 -1.99 -0.88 8.45
CA PRO A 108 -1.58 -2.20 8.89
C PRO A 108 -0.64 -2.15 10.09
N LEU A 109 -0.92 -2.97 11.10
CA LEU A 109 -0.10 -3.13 12.29
C LEU A 109 0.34 -4.59 12.43
N PHE A 110 1.65 -4.80 12.51
CA PHE A 110 2.22 -6.09 12.86
C PHE A 110 2.30 -6.20 14.38
N ILE A 111 1.76 -7.27 14.94
CA ILE A 111 1.68 -7.49 16.39
C ILE A 111 2.33 -8.81 16.76
N HIS A 112 2.92 -8.88 17.94
CA HIS A 112 3.50 -10.11 18.49
C HIS A 112 3.31 -10.19 20.01
N ASP A 113 3.57 -11.36 20.61
CA ASP A 113 3.31 -11.63 22.03
C ASP A 113 4.57 -11.42 22.90
N GLU A 114 5.33 -10.36 22.59
CA GLU A 114 6.54 -9.96 23.32
C GLU A 114 6.31 -8.60 23.99
N ASP A 115 7.08 -8.32 25.05
CA ASP A 115 7.01 -7.07 25.83
C ASP A 115 7.76 -5.89 25.20
N HIS A 116 8.48 -6.12 24.11
CA HIS A 116 9.28 -5.13 23.40
C HIS A 116 8.90 -5.08 21.91
N ASN A 117 9.31 -4.03 21.21
CA ASN A 117 9.12 -3.95 19.77
C ASN A 117 10.27 -4.64 19.03
N THR A 118 9.99 -5.20 17.86
CA THR A 118 11.02 -5.78 16.98
C THR A 118 10.96 -5.15 15.61
N GLU A 119 12.06 -4.56 15.15
CA GLU A 119 12.15 -4.03 13.79
C GLU A 119 11.95 -5.12 12.73
N ILE A 120 11.42 -4.75 11.57
CA ILE A 120 11.29 -5.64 10.40
C ILE A 120 12.33 -5.17 9.37
N PRO A 121 13.48 -5.85 9.22
CA PRO A 121 14.59 -5.35 8.40
C PRO A 121 14.22 -5.12 6.92
N SER A 122 13.35 -5.95 6.35
CA SER A 122 12.87 -5.82 4.97
C SER A 122 11.79 -4.74 4.79
N MET A 123 11.31 -4.15 5.89
CA MET A 123 10.34 -3.04 5.91
C MET A 123 10.87 -1.89 6.78
N PRO A 124 11.85 -1.10 6.31
CA PRO A 124 12.44 -0.01 7.10
C PRO A 124 11.38 0.98 7.62
N GLY A 125 11.38 1.23 8.92
CA GLY A 125 10.38 2.06 9.60
C GLY A 125 9.15 1.30 10.10
N CYS A 126 9.02 0.02 9.80
CA CYS A 126 8.00 -0.86 10.36
C CYS A 126 8.60 -1.74 11.47
N GLN A 127 7.74 -2.09 12.44
CA GLN A 127 8.09 -2.93 13.56
C GLN A 127 6.91 -3.87 13.90
N ARG A 128 7.22 -5.00 14.52
CA ARG A 128 6.28 -5.81 15.27
C ARG A 128 6.10 -5.13 16.63
N HIS A 129 4.88 -4.71 16.90
CA HIS A 129 4.53 -3.96 18.09
C HIS A 129 4.24 -4.89 19.26
N SER A 130 4.77 -4.55 20.44
CA SER A 130 4.20 -5.00 21.71
C SER A 130 2.80 -4.41 21.90
N ALA A 131 2.02 -4.95 22.84
CA ALA A 131 0.67 -4.47 23.09
C ALA A 131 0.63 -2.98 23.51
N GLU A 132 1.59 -2.52 24.31
CA GLU A 132 1.72 -1.11 24.69
C GLU A 132 2.00 -0.23 23.47
N SER A 133 2.96 -0.63 22.63
CA SER A 133 3.33 0.14 21.45
C SER A 133 2.21 0.18 20.43
N MET A 134 1.47 -0.92 20.23
CA MET A 134 0.30 -0.96 19.35
C MET A 134 -0.75 0.07 19.78
N LEU A 135 -1.10 0.11 21.07
CA LEU A 135 -2.07 1.07 21.59
C LEU A 135 -1.59 2.52 21.50
N LYS A 136 -0.28 2.75 21.64
CA LYS A 136 0.30 4.08 21.41
C LYS A 136 0.17 4.50 19.95
N GLU A 137 0.57 3.62 19.03
CA GLU A 137 0.55 3.87 17.58
C GLU A 137 -0.87 4.17 17.07
N ILE A 138 -1.87 3.42 17.54
CA ILE A 138 -3.28 3.65 17.23
C ILE A 138 -3.74 5.02 17.73
N GLY A 139 -3.38 5.40 18.96
CA GLY A 139 -3.73 6.70 19.52
C GLY A 139 -3.17 7.86 18.70
N GLU A 140 -1.87 7.81 18.37
CA GLU A 140 -1.21 8.82 17.55
C GLU A 140 -1.81 8.89 16.13
N SER A 141 -2.16 7.74 15.55
CA SER A 141 -2.83 7.66 14.25
C SER A 141 -4.24 8.27 14.25
N LEU A 142 -5.00 8.07 15.33
CA LEU A 142 -6.33 8.64 15.50
C LEU A 142 -6.31 10.17 15.55
N GLU A 143 -5.29 10.75 16.21
CA GLU A 143 -5.04 12.19 16.26
C GLU A 143 -4.72 12.78 14.88
N LEU A 144 -4.03 12.01 14.03
CA LEU A 144 -3.73 12.38 12.64
C LEU A 144 -4.92 12.19 11.69
N GLY A 145 -6.01 11.56 12.16
CA GLY A 145 -7.26 11.37 11.41
C GLY A 145 -7.40 10.01 10.72
N VAL A 146 -6.46 9.08 10.89
CA VAL A 146 -6.62 7.69 10.45
C VAL A 146 -7.54 6.98 11.43
N LYS A 147 -8.53 6.23 10.92
CA LYS A 147 -9.59 5.61 11.76
C LYS A 147 -9.62 4.10 11.73
N ALA A 148 -9.04 3.47 10.71
CA ALA A 148 -9.11 2.03 10.50
C ALA A 148 -7.73 1.38 10.61
N PHE A 149 -7.67 0.26 11.32
CA PHE A 149 -6.44 -0.49 11.58
C PHE A 149 -6.66 -1.95 11.23
N VAL A 150 -5.70 -2.56 10.52
CA VAL A 150 -5.72 -4.00 10.23
C VAL A 150 -4.59 -4.70 10.98
N LEU A 151 -4.94 -5.74 11.73
CA LEU A 151 -4.01 -6.45 12.61
C LEU A 151 -3.45 -7.69 11.92
N PHE A 152 -2.11 -7.82 11.94
CA PHE A 152 -1.40 -8.99 11.41
C PHE A 152 -0.51 -9.61 12.50
N PRO A 153 -0.80 -10.83 12.97
CA PRO A 153 -0.09 -11.44 14.08
C PRO A 153 1.14 -12.24 13.65
N LYS A 154 2.29 -12.02 14.28
CA LYS A 154 3.39 -13.00 14.31
C LYS A 154 3.11 -13.99 15.44
N VAL A 155 2.66 -15.19 15.09
CA VAL A 155 2.34 -16.27 16.03
C VAL A 155 3.59 -17.14 16.28
N ALA A 156 3.78 -17.57 17.52
CA ALA A 156 4.87 -18.47 17.88
C ALA A 156 4.71 -19.85 17.23
N ASP A 157 5.83 -20.45 16.80
CA ASP A 157 5.81 -21.68 15.99
C ASP A 157 5.20 -22.88 16.73
N ASP A 158 5.31 -22.94 18.05
CA ASP A 158 4.73 -23.99 18.90
C ASP A 158 3.19 -23.97 18.94
N LYS A 159 2.57 -22.88 18.47
CA LYS A 159 1.11 -22.74 18.35
C LYS A 159 0.61 -22.97 16.92
N LYS A 160 1.52 -23.10 15.94
CA LYS A 160 1.16 -23.34 14.54
C LYS A 160 0.78 -24.80 14.34
N THR A 161 -0.30 -25.04 13.61
CA THR A 161 -0.79 -26.39 13.29
C THR A 161 -1.42 -26.39 11.89
N ASN A 162 -1.45 -27.52 11.19
CA ASN A 162 -2.11 -27.60 9.87
C ASN A 162 -3.61 -27.20 9.90
N LEU A 163 -4.30 -27.45 11.02
CA LEU A 163 -5.71 -27.01 11.21
C LEU A 163 -5.84 -25.57 11.71
N ALA A 164 -4.72 -24.88 11.96
CA ALA A 164 -4.66 -23.49 12.39
C ALA A 164 -5.56 -23.17 13.59
N CYS A 165 -5.56 -24.04 14.60
CA CYS A 165 -6.47 -23.91 15.75
C CYS A 165 -6.32 -22.58 16.52
N GLU A 166 -5.12 -22.01 16.53
CA GLU A 166 -4.84 -20.73 17.17
C GLU A 166 -5.57 -19.55 16.49
N ALA A 167 -5.99 -19.70 15.23
CA ALA A 167 -6.72 -18.66 14.48
C ALA A 167 -8.06 -18.28 15.13
N TYR A 168 -8.66 -19.18 15.88
CA TYR A 168 -9.94 -18.97 16.59
C TYR A 168 -9.84 -19.17 18.10
N ASN A 169 -8.63 -19.10 18.66
CA ASN A 169 -8.42 -19.12 20.10
C ASN A 169 -8.88 -17.76 20.70
N PRO A 170 -9.87 -17.72 21.61
CA PRO A 170 -10.35 -16.47 22.21
C PRO A 170 -9.29 -15.75 23.04
N GLU A 171 -8.26 -16.47 23.49
CA GLU A 171 -7.09 -15.92 24.18
C GLU A 171 -5.91 -15.69 23.25
N GLY A 172 -6.08 -15.89 21.93
CA GLY A 172 -5.05 -15.60 20.93
C GLY A 172 -4.73 -14.11 20.84
N ILE A 173 -3.55 -13.80 20.28
CA ILE A 173 -3.02 -12.44 20.22
C ILE A 173 -3.98 -11.45 19.54
N VAL A 174 -4.62 -11.85 18.42
CA VAL A 174 -5.54 -10.98 17.68
C VAL A 174 -6.76 -10.65 18.55
N HIS A 175 -7.36 -11.64 19.18
CA HIS A 175 -8.55 -11.47 20.03
C HIS A 175 -8.27 -10.59 21.24
N ARG A 176 -7.14 -10.78 21.91
CA ARG A 176 -6.71 -9.91 23.01
C ARG A 176 -6.49 -8.48 22.50
N SER A 177 -5.80 -8.30 21.38
CA SER A 177 -5.56 -6.97 20.79
C SER A 177 -6.85 -6.26 20.42
N ILE A 178 -7.84 -6.93 19.81
CA ILE A 178 -9.15 -6.34 19.51
C ILE A 178 -9.78 -5.81 20.81
N ARG A 179 -9.86 -6.64 21.86
CA ARG A 179 -10.47 -6.24 23.15
C ARG A 179 -9.76 -5.01 23.73
N MET A 180 -8.43 -5.02 23.77
CA MET A 180 -7.63 -3.90 24.28
C MET A 180 -7.86 -2.61 23.47
N ILE A 181 -7.95 -2.72 22.14
CA ILE A 181 -8.19 -1.56 21.27
C ILE A 181 -9.60 -1.02 21.49
N LYS A 182 -10.63 -1.87 21.49
CA LYS A 182 -12.02 -1.43 21.67
C LYS A 182 -12.28 -0.87 23.08
N GLU A 183 -11.58 -1.37 24.09
CA GLU A 183 -11.63 -0.80 25.45
C GLU A 183 -11.02 0.60 25.51
N LYS A 184 -9.84 0.80 24.92
CA LYS A 184 -9.11 2.08 24.99
C LYS A 184 -9.60 3.12 23.99
N TYR A 185 -9.98 2.68 22.79
CA TYR A 185 -10.40 3.52 21.67
C TYR A 185 -11.66 2.95 21.00
N PRO A 186 -12.85 3.12 21.61
CA PRO A 186 -14.11 2.56 21.09
C PRO A 186 -14.42 2.95 19.64
N ASP A 187 -14.00 4.15 19.23
CA ASP A 187 -14.22 4.70 17.88
C ASP A 187 -13.21 4.21 16.84
N ALA A 188 -12.16 3.47 17.24
CA ALA A 188 -11.25 2.86 16.28
C ALA A 188 -11.97 1.73 15.54
N ILE A 189 -11.86 1.73 14.20
CA ILE A 189 -12.35 0.66 13.35
C ILE A 189 -11.27 -0.42 13.33
N VAL A 190 -11.60 -1.59 13.88
CA VAL A 190 -10.71 -2.75 13.92
C VAL A 190 -11.08 -3.69 12.78
N CYS A 191 -10.19 -3.75 11.80
CA CYS A 191 -10.21 -4.72 10.72
C CYS A 191 -9.30 -5.90 11.09
N THR A 192 -9.75 -7.12 10.85
CA THR A 192 -8.97 -8.33 11.13
C THR A 192 -8.75 -9.13 9.86
N ASP A 193 -7.55 -9.68 9.71
CA ASP A 193 -7.27 -10.65 8.66
C ASP A 193 -7.94 -12.00 8.99
N VAL A 194 -8.55 -12.61 7.98
CA VAL A 194 -9.11 -13.97 8.03
C VAL A 194 -8.39 -14.82 6.99
N ALA A 195 -7.32 -15.46 7.43
CA ALA A 195 -6.52 -16.42 6.70
C ALA A 195 -5.77 -17.30 7.71
N LEU A 196 -5.34 -18.49 7.28
CA LEU A 196 -4.69 -19.45 8.17
C LEU A 196 -3.16 -19.38 8.18
N ASP A 197 -2.53 -18.62 7.27
CA ASP A 197 -1.08 -18.66 7.08
C ASP A 197 -0.24 -18.20 8.29
N PRO A 198 -0.66 -17.24 9.14
CA PRO A 198 0.07 -16.94 10.38
C PRO A 198 0.03 -18.10 11.40
N TYR A 199 -0.96 -18.98 11.28
CA TYR A 199 -1.29 -20.02 12.25
C TYR A 199 -0.99 -21.44 11.73
N SER A 200 -0.59 -21.56 10.46
CA SER A 200 -0.34 -22.81 9.76
C SER A 200 1.12 -23.22 9.93
N ASP A 201 1.34 -24.48 10.31
CA ASP A 201 2.69 -25.07 10.29
C ASP A 201 3.18 -25.38 8.86
N GLN A 202 2.30 -25.23 7.86
CA GLN A 202 2.61 -25.35 6.43
C GLN A 202 2.82 -23.99 5.74
N GLY A 203 2.54 -22.86 6.40
CA GLY A 203 2.68 -21.52 5.81
C GLY A 203 1.72 -21.18 4.66
N HIS A 204 0.63 -21.95 4.50
CA HIS A 204 -0.43 -21.71 3.50
C HIS A 204 -1.69 -21.13 4.15
N ASP A 205 -2.47 -20.38 3.35
CA ASP A 205 -3.71 -19.71 3.78
C ASP A 205 -4.84 -20.70 4.13
N GLY A 206 -4.63 -22.00 3.86
CA GLY A 206 -5.58 -23.08 4.09
C GLY A 206 -4.96 -24.38 4.60
N VAL A 207 -5.83 -25.33 4.96
CA VAL A 207 -5.47 -26.67 5.43
C VAL A 207 -4.86 -27.48 4.29
N VAL A 208 -3.75 -28.17 4.55
CA VAL A 208 -3.03 -28.96 3.56
C VAL A 208 -3.24 -30.46 3.77
N GLU A 209 -3.50 -31.19 2.69
CA GLU A 209 -3.45 -32.66 2.65
C GLU A 209 -2.72 -33.09 1.37
N ASP A 210 -1.68 -33.94 1.50
CA ASP A 210 -0.87 -34.42 0.37
C ASP A 210 -0.36 -33.33 -0.59
N GLY A 211 0.00 -32.16 -0.03
CA GLY A 211 0.50 -31.00 -0.79
C GLY A 211 -0.59 -30.18 -1.49
N VAL A 212 -1.87 -30.49 -1.25
CA VAL A 212 -3.04 -29.77 -1.80
C VAL A 212 -3.68 -28.94 -0.71
N ILE A 213 -4.03 -27.69 -1.03
CA ILE A 213 -4.79 -26.81 -0.14
C ILE A 213 -6.27 -27.16 -0.29
N LEU A 214 -6.90 -27.66 0.78
CA LEU A 214 -8.27 -28.15 0.76
C LEU A 214 -9.25 -26.99 0.93
N ASN A 215 -10.01 -26.68 -0.12
CA ASN A 215 -10.93 -25.53 -0.15
C ASN A 215 -11.97 -25.54 0.98
N ASP A 216 -12.83 -26.57 0.98
CA ASP A 216 -14.02 -26.59 1.85
C ASP A 216 -13.66 -26.80 3.33
N VAL A 217 -12.62 -27.60 3.58
CA VAL A 217 -12.07 -27.82 4.92
C VAL A 217 -11.50 -26.51 5.48
N THR A 218 -10.82 -25.73 4.63
CA THR A 218 -10.30 -24.41 5.00
C THR A 218 -11.43 -23.45 5.34
N ILE A 219 -12.49 -23.38 4.52
CA ILE A 219 -13.64 -22.50 4.75
C ILE A 219 -14.27 -22.72 6.13
N ASN A 220 -14.37 -23.97 6.58
CA ASN A 220 -14.86 -24.26 7.93
C ASN A 220 -14.02 -23.59 9.02
N GLN A 221 -12.69 -23.57 8.86
CA GLN A 221 -11.78 -22.93 9.82
C GLN A 221 -11.87 -21.40 9.74
N LEU A 222 -11.97 -20.84 8.53
CA LEU A 222 -12.14 -19.39 8.31
C LEU A 222 -13.46 -18.87 8.93
N CYS A 223 -14.55 -19.63 8.83
CA CYS A 223 -15.82 -19.29 9.50
C CYS A 223 -15.65 -19.21 11.03
N LYS A 224 -14.93 -20.17 11.64
CA LYS A 224 -14.63 -20.15 13.08
C LYS A 224 -13.78 -18.94 13.47
N GLN A 225 -12.75 -18.64 12.67
CA GLN A 225 -11.89 -17.48 12.86
C GLN A 225 -12.72 -16.18 12.82
N ALA A 226 -13.48 -15.95 11.74
CA ALA A 226 -14.31 -14.75 11.58
C ALA A 226 -15.30 -14.56 12.73
N VAL A 227 -16.05 -15.60 13.11
CA VAL A 227 -17.00 -15.54 14.23
C VAL A 227 -16.29 -15.25 15.56
N SER A 228 -15.14 -15.89 15.81
CA SER A 228 -14.38 -15.66 17.04
C SER A 228 -13.82 -14.23 17.13
N GLN A 229 -13.35 -13.67 16.01
CA GLN A 229 -12.88 -12.28 15.93
C GLN A 229 -14.04 -11.28 16.10
N ALA A 230 -15.20 -11.56 15.51
CA ALA A 230 -16.42 -10.78 15.73
C ALA A 230 -16.84 -10.76 17.21
N ARG A 231 -16.82 -11.92 17.89
CA ARG A 231 -17.05 -12.01 19.35
C ARG A 231 -16.07 -11.18 20.18
N ALA A 232 -14.84 -11.01 19.71
CA ALA A 232 -13.85 -10.15 20.36
C ALA A 232 -14.08 -8.65 20.14
N GLY A 233 -14.91 -8.27 19.16
CA GLY A 233 -15.27 -6.89 18.86
C GLY A 233 -14.72 -6.34 17.54
N ALA A 234 -14.34 -7.19 16.59
CA ALA A 234 -13.92 -6.74 15.26
C ALA A 234 -15.09 -6.06 14.53
N ASP A 235 -14.83 -4.89 13.93
CA ASP A 235 -15.81 -4.15 13.13
C ASP A 235 -15.90 -4.71 11.69
N ILE A 236 -14.75 -5.16 11.18
CA ILE A 236 -14.58 -5.70 9.82
C ILE A 236 -13.73 -6.97 9.90
N VAL A 237 -14.19 -8.04 9.25
CA VAL A 237 -13.36 -9.21 8.96
C VAL A 237 -12.95 -9.19 7.49
N ALA A 238 -11.69 -9.45 7.20
CA ALA A 238 -11.12 -9.31 5.86
C ALA A 238 -10.53 -10.65 5.39
N PRO A 239 -11.35 -11.53 4.78
CA PRO A 239 -10.88 -12.81 4.27
C PRO A 239 -9.88 -12.60 3.15
N SER A 240 -8.62 -12.96 3.41
CA SER A 240 -7.50 -12.83 2.49
C SER A 240 -7.05 -14.15 1.88
N ASP A 241 -7.71 -15.25 2.24
CA ASP A 241 -7.36 -16.63 1.93
C ASP A 241 -7.47 -17.05 0.44
N MET A 242 -8.32 -16.37 -0.34
CA MET A 242 -8.62 -16.70 -1.74
C MET A 242 -9.29 -18.08 -1.96
N GLN A 243 -10.01 -18.61 -0.97
CA GLN A 243 -10.81 -19.83 -1.16
C GLN A 243 -12.13 -19.53 -1.90
N ASP A 244 -12.61 -20.50 -2.68
CA ASP A 244 -13.84 -20.36 -3.45
C ASP A 244 -15.06 -20.44 -2.53
N GLY A 245 -15.90 -19.41 -2.53
CA GLY A 245 -17.15 -19.38 -1.76
C GLY A 245 -17.03 -18.96 -0.29
N ARG A 246 -15.82 -18.65 0.21
CA ARG A 246 -15.61 -18.25 1.62
C ARG A 246 -16.48 -17.07 2.06
N VAL A 247 -16.68 -16.07 1.21
CA VAL A 247 -17.43 -14.85 1.58
C VAL A 247 -18.85 -15.18 1.99
N LYS A 248 -19.54 -16.01 1.19
CA LYS A 248 -20.90 -16.46 1.51
C LYS A 248 -20.92 -17.27 2.80
N ALA A 249 -20.00 -18.23 2.95
CA ALA A 249 -19.94 -19.08 4.13
C ALA A 249 -19.66 -18.28 5.42
N ILE A 250 -18.72 -17.32 5.37
CA ILE A 250 -18.39 -16.43 6.48
C ILE A 250 -19.59 -15.54 6.83
N ARG A 251 -20.28 -15.00 5.82
CA ARG A 251 -21.50 -14.20 6.03
C ARG A 251 -22.58 -15.02 6.74
N ASP A 252 -22.89 -16.21 6.24
CA ASP A 252 -23.88 -17.11 6.83
C ASP A 252 -23.51 -17.47 8.28
N ALA A 253 -22.23 -17.75 8.55
CA ALA A 253 -21.73 -18.05 9.89
C ALA A 253 -21.89 -16.85 10.85
N LEU A 254 -21.47 -15.66 10.43
CA LEU A 254 -21.62 -14.44 11.23
C LEU A 254 -23.11 -14.13 11.50
N ASP A 255 -23.98 -14.25 10.51
CA ASP A 255 -25.42 -14.02 10.67
C ASP A 255 -26.08 -15.02 11.62
N SER A 256 -25.73 -16.29 11.52
CA SER A 256 -26.25 -17.35 12.39
C SER A 256 -25.93 -17.12 13.88
N GLU A 257 -24.86 -16.37 14.15
CA GLU A 257 -24.37 -16.03 15.48
C GLU A 257 -24.79 -14.61 15.93
N GLY A 258 -25.60 -13.92 15.12
CA GLY A 258 -26.13 -12.59 15.42
C GLY A 258 -25.21 -11.42 15.10
N PHE A 259 -24.08 -11.65 14.41
CA PHE A 259 -23.12 -10.62 14.00
C PHE A 259 -23.48 -9.99 12.65
N THR A 260 -24.73 -9.56 12.49
CA THR A 260 -25.27 -9.05 11.20
C THR A 260 -24.60 -7.75 10.73
N ASN A 261 -24.08 -6.94 11.67
CA ASN A 261 -23.46 -5.65 11.37
C ASN A 261 -21.94 -5.72 11.12
N VAL A 262 -21.31 -6.87 11.38
CA VAL A 262 -19.87 -7.04 11.10
C VAL A 262 -19.69 -7.08 9.59
N SER A 263 -18.83 -6.20 9.09
CA SER A 263 -18.57 -6.05 7.65
C SER A 263 -17.59 -7.11 7.17
N ILE A 264 -17.69 -7.47 5.89
CA ILE A 264 -16.71 -8.33 5.21
C ILE A 264 -15.97 -7.48 4.17
N LEU A 265 -14.66 -7.30 4.36
CA LEU A 265 -13.77 -6.71 3.37
C LEU A 265 -13.08 -7.84 2.59
N SER A 266 -13.74 -8.33 1.55
CA SER A 266 -13.22 -9.44 0.76
C SER A 266 -11.97 -9.02 -0.04
N TYR A 267 -10.88 -9.77 0.12
CA TYR A 267 -9.76 -9.72 -0.83
C TYR A 267 -10.17 -10.49 -2.08
N THR A 268 -10.95 -9.82 -2.90
CA THR A 268 -11.57 -10.46 -4.06
C THR A 268 -10.59 -10.71 -5.19
N ALA A 269 -9.68 -9.77 -5.45
CA ALA A 269 -8.63 -9.91 -6.44
C ALA A 269 -7.24 -9.86 -5.79
N LYS A 270 -6.84 -10.97 -5.14
CA LYS A 270 -5.49 -11.15 -4.56
C LYS A 270 -4.66 -12.05 -5.49
N TYR A 271 -3.60 -11.46 -6.03
CA TYR A 271 -2.76 -12.11 -7.04
C TYR A 271 -1.59 -12.87 -6.42
N ALA A 272 -1.13 -13.92 -7.08
CA ALA A 272 0.10 -14.65 -6.76
C ALA A 272 1.32 -13.79 -7.09
N SER A 273 1.66 -12.87 -6.18
CA SER A 273 2.60 -11.79 -6.41
C SER A 273 3.95 -12.00 -5.72
N ALA A 274 5.02 -11.50 -6.36
CA ALA A 274 6.36 -11.44 -5.76
C ALA A 274 6.53 -10.27 -4.77
N TYR A 275 5.58 -9.34 -4.70
CA TYR A 275 5.66 -8.17 -3.81
C TYR A 275 5.44 -8.49 -2.33
N TYR A 276 5.02 -9.71 -1.98
CA TYR A 276 4.71 -10.10 -0.59
C TYR A 276 5.91 -10.50 0.26
N GLY A 277 7.14 -10.52 -0.29
CA GLY A 277 8.35 -10.92 0.44
C GLY A 277 8.50 -10.23 1.81
N PRO A 278 8.51 -8.88 1.87
CA PRO A 278 8.67 -8.18 3.15
C PRO A 278 7.55 -8.45 4.15
N PHE A 279 6.31 -8.65 3.69
CA PHE A 279 5.19 -9.00 4.55
C PHE A 279 5.34 -10.42 5.14
N ARG A 280 5.81 -11.38 4.35
CA ARG A 280 6.08 -12.75 4.82
C ARG A 280 7.21 -12.76 5.84
N ASP A 281 8.24 -11.94 5.67
CA ASP A 281 9.29 -11.74 6.68
C ASP A 281 8.71 -11.14 7.97
N ALA A 282 7.78 -10.18 7.86
CA ALA A 282 7.15 -9.54 9.01
C ALA A 282 6.38 -10.54 9.89
N LEU A 283 5.79 -11.59 9.30
CA LEU A 283 5.01 -12.59 10.03
C LEU A 283 5.72 -13.93 10.25
N ASP A 284 6.87 -14.13 9.60
CA ASP A 284 7.54 -15.44 9.50
C ASP A 284 6.59 -16.53 8.96
N SER A 285 5.97 -16.21 7.81
CA SER A 285 4.87 -16.97 7.20
C SER A 285 5.16 -17.35 5.74
N HIS A 286 6.43 -17.58 5.41
CA HIS A 286 6.78 -18.11 4.09
C HIS A 286 6.12 -19.49 3.91
N PRO A 287 5.60 -19.81 2.70
CA PRO A 287 5.06 -21.13 2.43
C PRO A 287 6.09 -22.21 2.76
N GLY A 288 5.68 -23.22 3.54
CA GLY A 288 6.54 -24.34 3.92
C GLY A 288 6.94 -25.20 2.71
N PHE A 289 6.16 -25.14 1.63
CA PHE A 289 6.49 -25.71 0.33
C PHE A 289 5.82 -24.94 -0.81
N GLY A 290 6.29 -25.19 -2.04
CA GLY A 290 5.64 -24.73 -3.27
C GLY A 290 5.43 -23.21 -3.34
N ASP A 291 4.24 -22.82 -3.80
CA ASP A 291 3.81 -21.43 -3.92
C ASP A 291 2.30 -21.31 -3.65
N LYS A 292 1.76 -20.09 -3.77
CA LYS A 292 0.33 -19.80 -3.54
C LYS A 292 -0.49 -19.76 -4.84
N LYS A 293 0.02 -20.27 -5.98
CA LYS A 293 -0.60 -20.11 -7.31
C LYS A 293 -1.82 -20.98 -7.57
N THR A 294 -2.10 -21.94 -6.70
CA THR A 294 -3.29 -22.81 -6.83
C THR A 294 -4.57 -22.16 -6.30
N TYR A 295 -4.47 -20.99 -5.66
CA TYR A 295 -5.61 -20.23 -5.14
C TYR A 295 -5.48 -18.70 -5.34
N GLN A 296 -4.26 -18.14 -5.27
CA GLN A 296 -4.07 -16.72 -5.63
C GLN A 296 -4.03 -16.56 -7.15
N GLN A 297 -4.63 -15.48 -7.66
CA GLN A 297 -4.83 -15.26 -9.08
C GLN A 297 -3.52 -15.12 -9.86
N ASP A 298 -3.49 -15.56 -11.12
CA ASP A 298 -2.37 -15.27 -12.02
C ASP A 298 -2.29 -13.75 -12.30
N PRO A 299 -1.14 -13.07 -12.07
CA PRO A 299 -0.95 -11.66 -12.39
C PRO A 299 -1.27 -11.26 -13.83
N ALA A 300 -1.29 -12.21 -14.78
CA ALA A 300 -1.66 -11.96 -16.17
C ALA A 300 -3.18 -11.80 -16.39
N ASN A 301 -4.02 -12.18 -15.42
CA ASN A 301 -5.46 -12.36 -15.61
C ASN A 301 -6.31 -11.18 -15.08
N GLY A 302 -6.38 -10.09 -15.83
CA GLY A 302 -7.25 -8.95 -15.45
C GLY A 302 -8.77 -9.22 -15.55
N ARG A 303 -9.21 -10.16 -16.41
CA ARG A 303 -10.64 -10.49 -16.57
C ARG A 303 -11.17 -11.39 -15.46
N GLU A 304 -10.32 -12.27 -14.92
CA GLU A 304 -10.69 -13.18 -13.84
C GLU A 304 -11.04 -12.42 -12.56
N ALA A 305 -10.39 -11.30 -12.29
CA ALA A 305 -10.74 -10.39 -11.20
C ALA A 305 -12.20 -9.87 -11.25
N LEU A 306 -12.82 -9.80 -12.43
CA LEU A 306 -14.25 -9.44 -12.56
C LEU A 306 -15.18 -10.61 -12.20
N ILE A 307 -14.71 -11.85 -12.40
CA ILE A 307 -15.46 -13.06 -12.02
C ILE A 307 -15.42 -13.21 -10.51
N GLU A 308 -14.24 -13.08 -9.91
CA GLU A 308 -14.09 -13.07 -8.44
C GLU A 308 -14.95 -11.97 -7.78
N ALA A 309 -15.08 -10.81 -8.44
CA ALA A 309 -15.82 -9.64 -7.95
C ALA A 309 -17.35 -9.73 -8.02
N ALA A 310 -17.89 -10.63 -8.83
CA ALA A 310 -19.32 -10.73 -9.11
C ALA A 310 -20.08 -11.50 -8.02
#